data_AF-A0A1A3CA66-F1
#
_entry.id   AF-A0A1A3CA66-F1
#
_cell.length_a   1.000
_cell.length_b   1.000
_cell.length_c   1.000
_cell.angle_alpha   90.00
_cell.angle_beta   90.00
_cell.angle_gamma   90.00
#
_symmetry.space_group_name_H-M   'P 1'
#
loop_
_entity.id
_entity.type
_entity.pdbx_description
1 polymer ?
#
loop_
_entity_poly.entity_id
_entity_poly.type
_entity_poly.pdbx_seq_one_letter_code
_entity_poly.pdbx_strand_id
1 'polypeptide(L)'
;MVEQVIYARDTRYQPLYQYYSLPTSCVGGAPTMPAARASYHAALADVLGVDEAHLPKIVEHVEIPVVNDIWLRTVLDERGGRERNRGYLLLQDVLPRLDDVTLKEFHDAVTSTGAPVLVLVLPDDPMSLVLDQMSVFDAVWVAFPTPEGVSWAALYRAMAGGVQASDEGPLDANLVRDMSVRDFMENFVRSTADGVDVELGPHGATRIERPARAKQVVVS
;
A
#
# COMPACT_ATOMS: atom_id res chain seq x y z
N MET A 1 -11.47 -17.51 -5.20
CA MET A 1 -10.77 -16.76 -4.14
C MET A 1 -9.35 -16.52 -4.61
N VAL A 2 -8.79 -15.34 -4.37
CA VAL A 2 -7.39 -15.01 -4.70
C VAL A 2 -6.68 -14.75 -3.38
N GLU A 3 -5.54 -15.40 -3.18
CA GLU A 3 -4.66 -15.15 -2.03
C GLU A 3 -3.58 -14.15 -2.42
N GLN A 4 -3.29 -13.22 -1.52
CA GLN A 4 -2.15 -12.32 -1.61
C GLN A 4 -1.10 -12.80 -0.62
N VAL A 5 0.15 -12.95 -1.03
CA VAL A 5 1.27 -13.23 -0.13
C VAL A 5 2.34 -12.17 -0.30
N ILE A 6 2.82 -11.63 0.82
CA ILE A 6 3.83 -10.59 0.85
C ILE A 6 5.07 -11.17 1.50
N TYR A 7 6.16 -11.24 0.74
CA TYR A 7 7.48 -11.67 1.20
C TYR A 7 8.33 -10.45 1.58
N ALA A 8 8.46 -10.19 2.88
CA ALA A 8 9.34 -9.16 3.40
C ALA A 8 10.78 -9.67 3.48
N ARG A 9 11.69 -9.02 2.76
CA ARG A 9 13.12 -9.33 2.79
C ARG A 9 13.86 -8.31 3.65
N ASP A 10 14.20 -8.69 4.88
CA ASP A 10 15.02 -7.86 5.77
C ASP A 10 16.40 -8.48 5.98
N THR A 11 17.45 -7.79 5.52
CA THR A 11 18.84 -8.26 5.72
C THR A 11 19.31 -8.15 7.17
N ARG A 12 18.56 -7.46 8.04
CA ARG A 12 18.87 -7.29 9.46
C ARG A 12 18.36 -8.46 10.32
N TYR A 13 17.48 -9.31 9.79
CA TYR A 13 16.84 -10.39 10.56
C TYR A 13 17.07 -11.78 9.94
N GLN A 14 16.86 -12.80 10.77
CA GLN A 14 16.77 -14.20 10.35
C GLN A 14 15.42 -14.75 10.83
N PRO A 15 14.63 -15.41 9.97
CA PRO A 15 14.91 -15.71 8.56
C PRO A 15 14.96 -14.46 7.66
N LEU A 16 15.77 -14.52 6.59
CA LEU A 16 15.95 -13.41 5.63
C LEU A 16 14.63 -13.01 4.94
N TYR A 17 13.77 -13.99 4.65
CA TYR A 17 12.44 -13.76 4.10
C TYR A 17 11.40 -14.13 5.15
N GLN A 18 10.55 -13.19 5.50
CA GLN A 18 9.33 -13.41 6.26
C GLN A 18 8.15 -13.28 5.31
N TYR A 19 7.07 -14.02 5.55
CA TYR A 19 5.85 -13.88 4.76
C TYR A 19 4.63 -13.75 5.64
N TYR A 20 3.65 -13.02 5.11
CA TYR A 20 2.29 -12.96 5.62
C TYR A 20 1.32 -12.97 4.43
N SER A 21 0.14 -13.59 4.60
CA SER A 21 -0.86 -13.68 3.54
C SER A 21 -2.21 -13.08 3.92
N LEU A 22 -2.99 -12.73 2.90
CA LEU A 22 -4.33 -12.19 3.00
C LEU A 22 -5.24 -12.90 1.98
N PRO A 23 -6.48 -13.26 2.35
CA PRO A 23 -7.09 -13.11 3.68
C PRO A 23 -6.69 -14.19 4.68
N THR A 24 -6.09 -15.30 4.24
CA THR A 24 -5.94 -16.50 5.08
C THR A 24 -5.00 -16.31 6.28
N SER A 25 -4.21 -15.22 6.31
CA SER A 25 -3.36 -14.86 7.46
C SER A 25 -2.29 -15.89 7.78
N CYS A 26 -1.81 -16.63 6.77
CA CYS A 26 -0.64 -17.50 6.93
C CYS A 26 0.58 -16.63 7.21
N VAL A 27 1.37 -16.99 8.21
CA VAL A 27 2.62 -16.31 8.55
C VAL A 27 3.76 -17.30 8.66
N GLY A 28 4.97 -16.87 8.31
CA GLY A 28 6.15 -17.71 8.43
C GLY A 28 7.40 -17.03 7.86
N GLY A 29 8.43 -17.82 7.59
CA GLY A 29 9.65 -17.31 6.99
C GLY A 29 10.66 -18.39 6.67
N ALA A 30 11.61 -18.06 5.80
CA ALA A 30 12.70 -18.95 5.42
C ALA A 30 13.97 -18.20 5.00
N PRO A 31 15.14 -18.85 4.98
CA PRO A 31 16.40 -18.21 4.61
C PRO A 31 16.47 -17.77 3.13
N THR A 32 15.65 -18.33 2.24
CA THR A 32 15.65 -18.04 0.81
C THR A 32 14.23 -17.87 0.28
N MET A 33 14.06 -17.10 -0.80
CA MET A 33 12.77 -16.90 -1.44
C MET A 33 12.11 -18.22 -1.88
N PRO A 34 12.81 -19.18 -2.54
CA PRO A 34 12.20 -20.46 -2.90
C PRO A 34 11.75 -21.27 -1.68
N ALA A 35 12.51 -21.24 -0.58
CA ALA A 35 12.12 -21.92 0.66
C ALA A 35 10.92 -21.23 1.32
N ALA A 36 10.83 -19.90 1.26
CA ALA A 36 9.70 -19.15 1.78
C ALA A 36 8.42 -19.46 1.00
N ARG A 37 8.52 -19.53 -0.34
CA ARG A 37 7.42 -19.97 -1.21
C ARG A 37 6.95 -21.38 -0.89
N ALA A 38 7.86 -22.34 -0.79
CA ALA A 38 7.52 -23.72 -0.44
C ALA A 38 6.85 -23.81 0.94
N SER A 39 7.41 -23.10 1.95
CA SER A 39 6.83 -23.00 3.29
C SER A 39 5.42 -22.41 3.27
N TYR A 40 5.21 -21.34 2.50
CA TYR A 40 3.90 -20.70 2.35
C TYR A 40 2.88 -21.62 1.68
N HIS A 41 3.24 -22.28 0.57
CA HIS A 41 2.34 -23.20 -0.14
C HIS A 41 1.91 -24.36 0.76
N ALA A 42 2.85 -24.97 1.49
CA ALA A 42 2.55 -26.02 2.45
C ALA A 42 1.62 -25.51 3.58
N ALA A 43 1.90 -24.33 4.14
CA ALA A 43 1.06 -23.74 5.18
C ALA A 43 -0.35 -23.40 4.68
N LEU A 44 -0.48 -22.86 3.47
CA LEU A 44 -1.78 -22.54 2.88
C LEU A 44 -2.57 -23.81 2.57
N ALA A 45 -1.91 -24.84 2.04
CA ALA A 45 -2.53 -26.14 1.74
C ALA A 45 -3.08 -26.79 3.02
N ASP A 46 -2.30 -26.77 4.10
CA ASP A 46 -2.70 -27.26 5.42
C ASP A 46 -3.90 -26.48 5.98
N VAL A 47 -3.85 -25.14 5.97
CA VAL A 47 -4.94 -24.29 6.46
C VAL A 47 -6.24 -24.49 5.67
N LEU A 48 -6.15 -24.67 4.35
CA LEU A 48 -7.31 -24.89 3.49
C LEU A 48 -7.77 -26.35 3.46
N GLY A 49 -6.98 -27.30 3.99
CA GLY A 49 -7.27 -28.73 3.92
C GLY A 49 -7.29 -29.29 2.50
N VAL A 50 -6.45 -28.77 1.61
CA VAL A 50 -6.35 -29.18 0.20
C VAL A 50 -4.92 -29.53 -0.17
N ASP A 51 -4.74 -30.29 -1.26
CA ASP A 51 -3.41 -30.51 -1.83
C ASP A 51 -2.85 -29.22 -2.46
N GLU A 52 -1.52 -29.10 -2.54
CA GLU A 52 -0.86 -27.94 -3.17
C GLU A 52 -1.29 -27.69 -4.63
N ALA A 53 -1.68 -28.74 -5.35
CA ALA A 53 -2.18 -28.66 -6.72
C ALA A 53 -3.56 -27.96 -6.83
N HIS A 54 -4.28 -27.86 -5.72
CA HIS A 54 -5.62 -27.28 -5.63
C HIS A 54 -5.63 -25.93 -4.91
N LEU A 55 -4.46 -25.34 -4.67
CA LEU A 55 -4.36 -24.01 -4.08
C LEU A 55 -5.06 -22.96 -4.97
N PRO A 56 -5.67 -21.93 -4.36
CA PRO A 56 -6.25 -20.83 -5.11
C PRO A 56 -5.17 -20.09 -5.89
N LYS A 57 -5.58 -19.18 -6.78
CA LYS A 57 -4.65 -18.25 -7.41
C LYS A 57 -3.93 -17.45 -6.33
N ILE A 58 -2.61 -17.51 -6.34
CA ILE A 58 -1.74 -16.74 -5.45
C ILE A 58 -1.15 -15.56 -6.25
N VAL A 59 -1.23 -14.37 -5.69
CA VAL A 59 -0.52 -13.19 -6.16
C VAL A 59 0.59 -12.92 -5.16
N GLU A 60 1.83 -12.96 -5.63
CA GLU A 60 3.00 -12.79 -4.79
C GLU A 60 3.52 -11.36 -4.88
N HIS A 61 3.94 -10.84 -3.73
CA HIS A 61 4.58 -9.53 -3.60
C HIS A 61 5.90 -9.68 -2.87
N VAL A 62 6.83 -8.78 -3.13
CA VAL A 62 8.04 -8.63 -2.33
C VAL A 62 8.08 -7.24 -1.71
N GLU A 63 8.42 -7.20 -0.44
CA GLU A 63 8.75 -6.00 0.30
C GLU A 63 10.26 -5.93 0.50
N ILE A 64 10.87 -4.82 0.10
CA ILE A 64 12.28 -4.53 0.34
C ILE A 64 12.41 -3.21 1.10
N PRO A 65 13.29 -3.12 2.11
CA PRO A 65 13.59 -1.85 2.73
C PRO A 65 14.31 -0.97 1.70
N VAL A 66 13.84 0.25 1.57
CA VAL A 66 14.51 1.33 0.85
C VAL A 66 15.09 2.30 1.88
N VAL A 67 15.25 3.59 1.53
CA VAL A 67 15.81 4.57 2.47
C VAL A 67 14.83 4.95 3.58
N ASN A 68 15.38 5.35 4.72
CA ASN A 68 14.62 5.89 5.87
C ASN A 68 13.56 4.93 6.43
N ASP A 69 13.84 3.62 6.49
CA ASP A 69 12.93 2.58 6.98
C ASP A 69 11.56 2.53 6.27
N ILE A 70 11.47 3.13 5.09
CA ILE A 70 10.34 2.96 4.17
C ILE A 70 10.54 1.65 3.42
N TRP A 71 9.45 0.93 3.20
CA TRP A 71 9.45 -0.33 2.47
C TRP A 71 8.79 -0.14 1.12
N LEU A 72 9.43 -0.65 0.08
CA LEU A 72 8.79 -0.72 -1.23
C LEU A 72 8.18 -2.09 -1.40
N ARG A 73 6.89 -2.13 -1.75
CA ARG A 73 6.19 -3.34 -2.14
C ARG A 73 5.95 -3.37 -3.64
N THR A 74 6.32 -4.49 -4.25
CA THR A 74 6.13 -4.74 -5.68
C THR A 74 5.54 -6.12 -5.91
N VAL A 75 4.60 -6.22 -6.86
CA VAL A 75 4.09 -7.50 -7.34
C VAL A 75 5.20 -8.26 -8.05
N LEU A 76 5.37 -9.54 -7.73
CA LEU A 76 6.24 -10.48 -8.43
C LEU A 76 5.50 -11.03 -9.66
N ASP A 77 5.18 -10.17 -10.62
CA ASP A 77 4.66 -10.58 -11.93
C ASP A 77 5.69 -10.33 -13.05
N GLU A 78 5.65 -11.14 -14.10
CA GLU A 78 6.55 -11.04 -15.26
C GLU A 78 6.16 -9.91 -16.23
N ARG A 79 5.01 -9.25 -16.04
CA ARG A 79 4.37 -8.44 -17.09
C ARG A 79 4.36 -6.92 -16.84
N GLY A 80 4.69 -6.46 -15.64
CA GLY A 80 4.77 -5.03 -15.30
C GLY A 80 6.16 -4.38 -15.41
N GLY A 81 7.16 -5.12 -15.90
CA GLY A 81 8.58 -4.83 -15.63
C GLY A 81 9.07 -3.43 -16.00
N ARG A 82 8.81 -2.88 -17.18
CA ARG A 82 9.53 -1.66 -17.62
C ARG A 82 9.09 -0.38 -16.91
N GLU A 83 7.80 -0.11 -16.85
CA GLU A 83 7.29 1.13 -16.25
C GLU A 83 7.36 1.11 -14.74
N ARG A 84 7.09 -0.04 -14.11
CA ARG A 84 7.33 -0.23 -12.67
C ARG A 84 8.82 -0.18 -12.34
N ASN A 85 9.72 -0.72 -13.18
CA ASN A 85 11.16 -0.52 -12.97
C ASN A 85 11.55 0.96 -13.13
N ARG A 86 10.95 1.71 -14.06
CA ARG A 86 11.22 3.15 -14.20
C ARG A 86 10.73 3.92 -12.98
N GLY A 87 9.51 3.65 -12.49
CA GLY A 87 8.99 4.23 -11.25
C GLY A 87 9.86 3.88 -10.04
N TYR A 88 10.36 2.65 -9.96
CA TYR A 88 11.29 2.22 -8.94
C TYR A 88 12.59 3.03 -8.96
N LEU A 89 13.20 3.20 -10.14
CA LEU A 89 14.41 4.01 -10.28
C LEU A 89 14.18 5.47 -9.87
N LEU A 90 13.04 6.06 -10.25
CA LEU A 90 12.68 7.41 -9.83
C LEU A 90 12.49 7.51 -8.31
N LEU A 91 11.88 6.51 -7.68
CA LEU A 91 11.74 6.46 -6.22
C LEU A 91 13.11 6.37 -5.53
N GLN A 92 14.06 5.61 -6.08
CA GLN A 92 15.41 5.56 -5.53
C GLN A 92 16.12 6.92 -5.57
N ASP A 93 15.79 7.80 -6.53
CA ASP A 93 16.32 9.16 -6.60
C ASP A 93 15.59 10.14 -5.69
N VAL A 94 14.27 9.98 -5.51
CA VAL A 94 13.41 10.91 -4.76
C VAL A 94 13.45 10.64 -3.26
N LEU A 95 13.29 9.38 -2.84
CA LEU A 95 13.17 9.04 -1.41
C LEU A 95 14.36 9.51 -0.55
N PRO A 96 15.63 9.49 -1.02
CA PRO A 96 16.75 9.99 -0.23
C PRO A 96 16.78 11.51 -0.06
N ARG A 97 15.96 12.24 -0.83
CA ARG A 97 15.93 13.72 -0.88
C ARG A 97 14.67 14.29 -0.22
N LEU A 98 13.84 13.44 0.38
CA LEU A 98 12.68 13.89 1.12
C LEU A 98 13.11 14.73 2.32
N ASP A 99 12.35 15.77 2.60
CA ASP A 99 12.50 16.55 3.83
C ASP A 99 11.94 15.81 5.05
N ASP A 100 12.33 16.25 6.25
CA ASP A 100 11.92 15.62 7.51
C ASP A 100 10.40 15.64 7.72
N VAL A 101 9.70 16.63 7.15
CA VAL A 101 8.24 16.74 7.25
C VAL A 101 7.60 15.61 6.46
N THR A 102 7.99 15.44 5.21
CA THR A 102 7.49 14.39 4.32
C THR A 102 7.87 13.00 4.86
N LEU A 103 9.09 12.84 5.37
CA LEU A 103 9.49 11.58 6.01
C LEU A 103 8.62 11.24 7.22
N LYS A 104 8.33 12.23 8.07
CA LYS A 104 7.44 12.03 9.21
C LYS A 104 6.04 11.60 8.76
N GLU A 105 5.51 12.23 7.71
CA GLU A 105 4.22 11.84 7.14
C GLU A 105 4.23 10.37 6.71
N PHE A 106 5.27 9.92 6.01
CA PHE A 106 5.41 8.51 5.64
C PHE A 106 5.24 7.58 6.85
N HIS A 107 5.93 7.88 7.95
CA HIS A 107 5.87 7.09 9.18
C HIS A 107 4.55 7.18 9.96
N ASP A 108 3.68 8.15 9.68
CA ASP A 108 2.36 8.23 10.31
C ASP A 108 1.34 7.24 9.67
N ALA A 109 1.60 6.76 8.45
CA ALA A 109 0.77 5.78 7.74
C ALA A 109 1.51 4.44 7.58
N VAL A 110 1.24 3.53 8.51
CA VAL A 110 1.90 2.22 8.59
C VAL A 110 0.93 1.05 8.32
N THR A 111 1.49 -0.06 7.86
CA THR A 111 0.75 -1.32 7.77
C THR A 111 0.65 -1.98 9.16
N SER A 112 -0.10 -3.06 9.24
CA SER A 112 -0.18 -3.92 10.43
C SER A 112 1.16 -4.51 10.88
N THR A 113 2.20 -4.50 10.03
CA THR A 113 3.57 -4.87 10.42
C THR A 113 4.32 -3.74 11.14
N GLY A 114 3.74 -2.54 11.19
CA GLY A 114 4.31 -1.36 11.86
C GLY A 114 5.29 -0.56 11.00
N ALA A 115 5.43 -0.89 9.71
CA ALA A 115 6.31 -0.18 8.80
C ALA A 115 5.52 0.59 7.73
N PRO A 116 6.00 1.77 7.30
CA PRO A 116 5.42 2.46 6.16
C PRO A 116 5.76 1.72 4.87
N VAL A 117 4.74 1.37 4.11
CA VAL A 117 4.88 0.62 2.85
C VAL A 117 4.40 1.48 1.69
N LEU A 118 5.26 1.63 0.69
CA LEU A 118 4.99 2.28 -0.57
C LEU A 118 4.73 1.22 -1.64
N VAL A 119 3.55 1.25 -2.24
CA VAL A 119 3.11 0.38 -3.32
C VAL A 119 3.24 1.15 -4.62
N LEU A 120 4.09 0.67 -5.52
CA LEU A 120 4.24 1.28 -6.84
C LEU A 120 3.19 0.73 -7.80
N VAL A 121 2.39 1.63 -8.35
CA VAL A 121 1.33 1.32 -9.32
C VAL A 121 1.45 2.19 -10.56
N LEU A 122 0.80 1.78 -11.65
CA LEU A 122 0.62 2.62 -12.83
C LEU A 122 -0.70 3.41 -12.71
N PRO A 123 -0.81 4.59 -13.33
CA PRO A 123 -2.03 5.40 -13.26
C PRO A 123 -3.28 4.66 -13.74
N ASP A 124 -3.13 3.76 -14.71
CA ASP A 124 -4.24 3.01 -15.30
C ASP A 124 -4.43 1.63 -14.64
N ASP A 125 -3.61 1.29 -13.63
CA ASP A 125 -3.83 0.09 -12.82
C ASP A 125 -5.14 0.26 -12.02
N PRO A 126 -5.93 -0.82 -11.83
CA PRO A 126 -7.12 -0.75 -11.00
C PRO A 126 -6.77 -0.68 -9.52
N MET A 127 -7.57 0.04 -8.73
CA MET A 127 -7.35 0.16 -7.28
C MET A 127 -7.41 -1.18 -6.53
N SER A 128 -8.11 -2.19 -7.08
CA SER A 128 -8.08 -3.56 -6.57
C SER A 128 -6.65 -4.11 -6.42
N LEU A 129 -5.72 -3.69 -7.27
CA LEU A 129 -4.32 -4.09 -7.17
C LEU A 129 -3.72 -3.68 -5.82
N VAL A 130 -4.09 -2.52 -5.27
CA VAL A 130 -3.65 -2.05 -3.96
C VAL A 130 -4.55 -2.59 -2.85
N LEU A 131 -5.87 -2.54 -3.02
CA LEU A 131 -6.83 -2.86 -1.96
C LEU A 131 -6.84 -4.33 -1.53
N ASP A 132 -6.47 -5.24 -2.43
CA ASP A 132 -6.49 -6.68 -2.15
C ASP A 132 -5.33 -7.12 -1.27
N GLN A 133 -4.21 -6.40 -1.33
CA GLN A 133 -2.98 -6.68 -0.58
C GLN A 133 -2.90 -5.91 0.75
N MET A 134 -4.02 -5.36 1.21
CA MET A 134 -4.11 -4.62 2.47
C MET A 134 -5.02 -5.37 3.45
N SER A 135 -4.62 -5.41 4.72
CA SER A 135 -5.51 -5.72 5.84
C SER A 135 -6.45 -4.54 6.13
N VAL A 136 -7.54 -4.76 6.87
CA VAL A 136 -8.47 -3.66 7.25
C VAL A 136 -7.81 -2.59 8.13
N PHE A 137 -6.67 -2.93 8.76
CA PHE A 137 -5.89 -2.04 9.62
C PHE A 137 -4.70 -1.41 8.91
N ASP A 138 -4.45 -1.76 7.65
CA ASP A 138 -3.28 -1.24 6.93
C ASP A 138 -3.54 0.17 6.42
N ALA A 139 -2.50 1.00 6.54
CA ALA A 139 -2.28 2.14 5.69
C ALA A 139 -1.08 1.88 4.77
N VAL A 140 -1.19 2.23 3.50
CA VAL A 140 -0.09 2.14 2.51
C VAL A 140 0.01 3.44 1.73
N TRP A 141 1.20 3.77 1.26
CA TRP A 141 1.43 4.85 0.32
C TRP A 141 1.33 4.31 -1.10
N VAL A 142 0.42 4.86 -1.89
CA VAL A 142 0.32 4.52 -3.32
C VAL A 142 1.18 5.52 -4.08
N ALA A 143 2.20 5.04 -4.78
CA ALA A 143 3.06 5.86 -5.61
C ALA A 143 2.85 5.53 -7.08
N PHE A 144 2.83 6.55 -7.94
CA PHE A 144 2.66 6.37 -9.38
C PHE A 144 3.47 7.40 -10.17
N PRO A 145 3.95 7.04 -11.37
CA PRO A 145 4.68 7.96 -12.22
C PRO A 145 3.76 9.05 -12.80
N THR A 146 4.26 10.28 -12.85
CA THR A 146 3.62 11.45 -13.46
C THR A 146 4.57 12.10 -14.46
N PRO A 147 4.10 12.99 -15.36
CA PRO A 147 4.99 13.76 -16.24
C PRO A 147 6.05 14.55 -15.46
N GLU A 148 5.74 15.00 -14.24
CA GLU A 148 6.61 15.79 -13.36
C GLU A 148 7.54 14.93 -12.49
N GLY A 149 7.33 13.62 -12.42
CA GLY A 149 8.15 12.71 -11.61
C GLY A 149 7.35 11.54 -11.05
N VAL A 150 7.26 11.48 -9.72
CA VAL A 150 6.46 10.48 -8.98
C VAL A 150 5.59 11.23 -8.00
N SER A 151 4.30 10.90 -7.99
CA SER A 151 3.35 11.38 -7.00
C SER A 151 2.96 10.23 -6.07
N TRP A 152 2.56 10.57 -4.85
CA TRP A 152 2.09 9.58 -3.88
C TRP A 152 0.94 10.10 -3.02
N ALA A 153 0.16 9.18 -2.46
CA ALA A 153 -0.85 9.47 -1.45
C ALA A 153 -1.02 8.29 -0.47
N ALA A 154 -1.37 8.61 0.77
CA ALA A 154 -1.70 7.61 1.77
C ALA A 154 -3.11 7.06 1.54
N LEU A 155 -3.23 5.74 1.52
CA LEU A 155 -4.49 5.01 1.44
C LEU A 155 -4.69 4.20 2.73
N TYR A 156 -5.82 4.44 3.39
CA TYR A 156 -6.20 3.76 4.64
C TYR A 156 -7.34 2.77 4.36
N ARG A 157 -7.16 1.47 4.64
CA ARG A 157 -8.20 0.48 4.29
C ARG A 157 -9.47 0.62 5.11
N ALA A 158 -9.39 1.04 6.37
CA ALA A 158 -10.57 1.35 7.18
C ALA A 158 -11.46 2.46 6.54
N MET A 159 -10.86 3.38 5.78
CA MET A 159 -11.60 4.43 5.05
C MET A 159 -12.13 3.94 3.70
N ALA A 160 -11.45 2.98 3.07
CA ALA A 160 -11.91 2.31 1.84
C ALA A 160 -12.94 1.18 2.11
N GLY A 161 -13.07 0.71 3.35
CA GLY A 161 -13.85 -0.47 3.73
C GLY A 161 -14.93 -0.24 4.78
N GLY A 162 -15.20 1.01 5.18
CA GLY A 162 -16.33 1.32 6.06
C GLY A 162 -16.03 1.46 7.54
N VAL A 163 -15.29 2.49 7.98
CA VAL A 163 -15.38 3.06 9.34
C VAL A 163 -15.14 4.59 9.30
N GLN A 164 -16.04 5.35 9.93
CA GLN A 164 -16.29 6.81 9.79
C GLN A 164 -15.22 7.79 10.31
N ALA A 165 -15.15 8.97 9.66
CA ALA A 165 -14.99 10.29 10.32
C ALA A 165 -15.42 11.52 9.43
N SER A 166 -16.35 11.39 8.47
CA SER A 166 -16.91 12.54 7.72
C SER A 166 -18.40 12.32 7.40
N ASP A 167 -19.15 13.43 7.21
CA ASP A 167 -20.59 13.45 6.87
C ASP A 167 -20.92 12.81 5.50
N GLU A 168 -19.92 12.44 4.70
CA GLU A 168 -20.10 11.85 3.37
C GLU A 168 -20.16 10.30 3.37
N GLY A 169 -20.01 9.67 4.53
CA GLY A 169 -20.03 8.21 4.64
C GLY A 169 -18.79 7.53 4.01
N PRO A 170 -18.54 6.25 4.33
CA PRO A 170 -17.39 5.55 3.77
C PRO A 170 -17.59 5.27 2.28
N LEU A 171 -16.51 5.42 1.51
CA LEU A 171 -16.46 4.97 0.13
C LEU A 171 -16.69 3.45 0.11
N ASP A 172 -17.68 2.99 -0.66
CA ASP A 172 -17.89 1.56 -0.88
C ASP A 172 -16.64 1.02 -1.58
N ALA A 173 -15.94 0.11 -0.89
CA ALA A 173 -14.77 -0.58 -1.43
C ALA A 173 -15.05 -1.05 -2.86
N ASN A 174 -16.23 -1.63 -3.10
CA ASN A 174 -16.65 -2.20 -4.39
C ASN A 174 -16.77 -1.16 -5.50
N LEU A 175 -17.12 0.09 -5.17
CA LEU A 175 -17.22 1.17 -6.14
C LEU A 175 -15.84 1.64 -6.60
N VAL A 176 -14.84 1.57 -5.72
CA VAL A 176 -13.47 2.01 -6.04
C VAL A 176 -12.59 0.91 -6.62
N ARG A 177 -12.89 -0.39 -6.42
CA ARG A 177 -12.01 -1.50 -6.85
C ARG A 177 -11.63 -1.48 -8.33
N ASP A 178 -12.61 -1.17 -9.16
CA ASP A 178 -12.47 -1.21 -10.63
C ASP A 178 -12.07 0.15 -11.20
N MET A 179 -12.00 1.19 -10.35
CA MET A 179 -11.53 2.50 -10.74
C MET A 179 -10.02 2.47 -10.96
N SER A 180 -9.54 3.22 -11.97
CA SER A 180 -8.11 3.41 -12.16
C SER A 180 -7.52 4.20 -11.00
N VAL A 181 -6.23 4.00 -10.72
CA VAL A 181 -5.50 4.81 -9.74
C VAL A 181 -5.62 6.30 -10.07
N ARG A 182 -5.51 6.66 -11.35
CA ARG A 182 -5.68 8.05 -11.82
C ARG A 182 -7.05 8.60 -11.45
N ASP A 183 -8.13 7.92 -11.83
CA ASP A 183 -9.49 8.37 -11.55
C ASP A 183 -9.74 8.47 -10.05
N PHE A 184 -9.20 7.52 -9.27
CA PHE A 184 -9.33 7.56 -7.81
C PHE A 184 -8.65 8.80 -7.23
N MET A 185 -7.43 9.08 -7.68
CA MET A 185 -6.66 10.25 -7.25
C MET A 185 -7.29 11.56 -7.71
N GLU A 186 -7.83 11.62 -8.92
CA GLU A 186 -8.46 12.83 -9.45
C GLU A 186 -9.81 13.13 -8.79
N ASN A 187 -10.61 12.12 -8.47
CA ASN A 187 -11.97 12.31 -7.96
C ASN A 187 -12.06 12.40 -6.44
N PHE A 188 -11.27 11.63 -5.69
CA PHE A 188 -11.45 11.52 -4.22
C PHE A 188 -10.42 12.30 -3.42
N VAL A 189 -9.19 12.43 -3.92
CA VAL A 189 -8.20 13.29 -3.28
C VAL A 189 -8.52 14.78 -3.53
N ARG A 190 -9.24 15.11 -4.61
CA ARG A 190 -9.75 16.47 -4.85
C ARG A 190 -11.04 16.78 -4.09
N SER A 191 -11.97 15.84 -3.90
CA SER A 191 -13.19 16.14 -3.12
C SER A 191 -12.88 16.39 -1.64
N THR A 192 -11.84 15.75 -1.10
CA THR A 192 -11.32 16.03 0.24
C THR A 192 -10.57 17.37 0.34
N ALA A 193 -10.17 17.97 -0.79
CA ALA A 193 -9.54 19.28 -0.89
C ALA A 193 -10.54 20.45 -0.87
N ASP A 194 -11.80 20.24 -1.26
CA ASP A 194 -12.81 21.32 -1.27
C ASP A 194 -13.29 21.73 0.15
N GLY A 195 -12.67 21.21 1.21
CA GLY A 195 -12.81 21.64 2.61
C GLY A 195 -11.50 22.03 3.32
N VAL A 196 -10.34 22.01 2.64
CA VAL A 196 -9.02 22.32 3.24
C VAL A 196 -8.11 22.95 2.18
N ASP A 197 -7.48 24.09 2.49
CA ASP A 197 -6.45 24.70 1.63
C ASP A 197 -5.36 23.68 1.27
N VAL A 198 -5.34 23.24 0.01
CA VAL A 198 -4.30 22.41 -0.56
C VAL A 198 -3.18 23.31 -1.07
N GLU A 199 -2.13 23.45 -0.25
CA GLU A 199 -0.86 23.96 -0.74
C GLU A 199 -0.11 22.81 -1.40
N LEU A 200 -0.06 22.83 -2.74
CA LEU A 200 0.81 21.95 -3.51
C LEU A 200 2.26 22.27 -3.14
N GLY A 201 2.88 21.42 -2.32
CA GLY A 201 4.32 21.50 -2.10
C GLY A 201 5.06 21.43 -3.44
N PRO A 202 6.27 22.00 -3.55
CA PRO A 202 6.98 22.18 -4.82
C PRO A 202 7.32 20.88 -5.58
N HIS A 203 6.97 19.71 -5.03
CA HIS A 203 7.21 18.38 -5.60
C HIS A 203 5.98 17.45 -5.60
N GLY A 204 4.75 17.96 -5.47
CA GLY A 204 3.53 17.16 -5.71
C GLY A 204 3.17 16.13 -4.64
N ALA A 205 3.64 16.32 -3.40
CA ALA A 205 3.10 15.62 -2.24
C ALA A 205 1.72 16.21 -1.89
N THR A 206 0.67 15.39 -1.87
CA THR A 206 -0.68 15.81 -1.50
C THR A 206 -0.95 15.48 -0.04
N ARG A 207 -1.21 16.53 0.75
CA ARG A 207 -1.61 16.47 2.16
C ARG A 207 -3.10 16.12 2.27
N ILE A 208 -3.42 15.06 3.02
CA ILE A 208 -4.79 14.80 3.52
C ILE A 208 -4.70 14.86 5.04
N GLU A 209 -5.07 16.00 5.63
CA GLU A 209 -5.08 16.12 7.10
C GLU A 209 -6.33 15.49 7.71
N ARG A 210 -6.15 14.84 8.87
CA ARG A 210 -7.27 14.64 9.80
C ARG A 210 -7.62 15.99 10.45
N PRO A 211 -8.90 16.39 10.51
CA PRO A 211 -9.26 17.61 11.22
C PRO A 211 -8.88 17.49 12.70
N ALA A 212 -7.99 18.38 13.15
CA ALA A 212 -7.80 18.65 14.56
C ALA A 212 -9.10 19.28 15.08
N ARG A 213 -9.81 18.55 15.96
CA ARG A 213 -10.94 18.98 16.81
C ARG A 213 -11.60 20.30 16.37
N ALA A 214 -12.79 20.19 15.78
CA ALA A 214 -13.71 21.31 15.65
C ALA A 214 -13.80 22.05 17.00
N LYS A 215 -13.36 23.32 17.01
CA LYS A 215 -13.63 24.22 18.12
C LYS A 215 -15.14 24.41 18.18
N GLN A 216 -15.70 24.03 19.32
CA GLN A 216 -17.07 24.34 19.70
C GLN A 216 -17.24 25.86 19.70
N VAL A 217 -18.03 26.40 18.76
CA VAL A 217 -18.58 27.75 18.89
C VAL A 217 -19.87 27.60 19.68
N VAL A 218 -19.83 28.01 20.95
CA VAL A 218 -21.03 28.18 21.76
C VAL A 218 -21.69 29.48 21.32
N VAL A 219 -22.89 29.37 20.77
CA VAL A 219 -23.79 30.52 20.58
C VAL A 219 -24.62 30.64 21.84
N SER A 220 -24.50 31.78 22.51
CA SER A 220 -25.41 32.25 23.56
C SER A 220 -26.29 33.37 23.02
#